data_AF-A0A2T2ZSI6-F1
#
_entry.id   AF-A0A2T2ZSI6-F1
#
_cell.length_a   1.000
_cell.length_b   1.000
_cell.length_c   1.000
_cell.angle_alpha   90.00
_cell.angle_beta   90.00
_cell.angle_gamma   90.00
#
_symmetry.space_group_name_H-M   'P 1'
#
loop_
_entity.id
_entity.type
_entity.pdbx_description
1 polymer ?
#
loop_
_entity_poly.entity_id
_entity_poly.type
_entity_poly.pdbx_seq_one_letter_code
_entity_poly.pdbx_strand_id
1 'polypeptide(L)'
;MNYAALNPEYLRTLPVAVNGSQSPALQLGSFSGNCPSYTSTYNQLGTDIYCSLYMLQFRGYFYAGQSGLYTISFNQQIDDVAFIWVGNATRIRSDYSAANADIISYKGGVGGTHAAIAGEYVPFRVAYAQATGPWSFGVSITAPDGTPILGPSGSTRDLVRYSCDGTAPPYLPWGNEV
;
A
#
# COMPACT_ATOMS: atom_id res chain seq x y z
N MET A 1 9.60 -11.39 16.50
CA MET A 1 9.76 -12.06 15.19
C MET A 1 10.96 -11.45 14.48
N ASN A 2 11.66 -12.18 13.60
CA ASN A 2 12.65 -11.55 12.73
C ASN A 2 11.92 -10.94 11.53
N TYR A 3 11.66 -9.64 11.59
CA TYR A 3 10.91 -8.94 10.55
C TYR A 3 11.64 -8.92 9.19
N ALA A 4 12.96 -9.13 9.17
CA ALA A 4 13.74 -9.24 7.93
C ALA A 4 13.49 -10.56 7.17
N ALA A 5 12.80 -11.53 7.78
CA ALA A 5 12.40 -12.77 7.12
C ALA A 5 11.02 -12.68 6.45
N LEU A 6 10.33 -11.54 6.55
CA LEU A 6 9.03 -11.35 5.91
C LEU A 6 9.21 -11.25 4.39
N ASN A 7 8.49 -12.11 3.68
CA ASN A 7 8.58 -12.24 2.23
C ASN A 7 7.27 -11.75 1.57
N PRO A 8 7.19 -10.50 1.08
CA PRO A 8 6.05 -10.01 0.33
C PRO A 8 5.93 -10.67 -1.05
N GLU A 9 7.00 -11.21 -1.62
CA GLU A 9 6.97 -11.92 -2.91
C GLU A 9 6.03 -13.13 -2.90
N TYR A 10 5.81 -13.77 -1.74
CA TYR A 10 4.93 -14.93 -1.61
C TYR A 10 3.50 -14.60 -2.05
N LEU A 11 3.08 -13.35 -1.91
CA LEU A 11 1.76 -12.88 -2.32
C LEU A 11 1.59 -12.75 -3.83
N ARG A 12 2.67 -12.85 -4.62
CA ARG A 12 2.61 -12.82 -6.09
C ARG A 12 1.79 -13.96 -6.67
N THR A 13 1.86 -15.13 -6.03
CA THR A 13 1.25 -16.38 -6.49
C THR A 13 0.14 -16.88 -5.57
N LEU A 14 0.01 -16.32 -4.37
CA LEU A 14 -1.04 -16.74 -3.45
C LEU A 14 -2.42 -16.21 -3.87
N PRO A 15 -3.48 -17.03 -3.76
CA PRO A 15 -4.84 -16.54 -3.87
C PRO A 15 -5.15 -15.58 -2.72
N VAL A 16 -5.98 -14.58 -3.01
CA VAL A 16 -6.42 -13.60 -2.01
C VAL A 16 -7.44 -14.27 -1.08
N ALA A 17 -7.15 -14.28 0.22
CA ALA A 17 -8.07 -14.82 1.23
C ALA A 17 -9.33 -13.96 1.38
N VAL A 18 -9.19 -12.63 1.30
CA VAL A 18 -10.27 -11.65 1.40
C VAL A 18 -10.02 -10.51 0.42
N ASN A 19 -11.00 -10.22 -0.44
CA ASN A 19 -10.94 -9.10 -1.39
C ASN A 19 -12.05 -8.10 -1.06
N GLY A 20 -11.68 -6.96 -0.47
CA GLY A 20 -12.62 -5.87 -0.19
C GLY A 20 -13.02 -5.14 -1.48
N SER A 21 -14.33 -4.89 -1.66
CA SER A 21 -14.89 -4.17 -2.81
C SER A 21 -15.46 -2.78 -2.47
N GLN A 22 -15.22 -2.27 -1.26
CA GLN A 22 -15.71 -0.97 -0.81
C GLN A 22 -14.71 0.15 -1.16
N SER A 23 -15.24 1.33 -1.49
CA SER A 23 -14.56 2.56 -1.97
C SER A 23 -13.18 2.79 -1.34
N PRO A 24 -12.07 2.77 -2.11
CA PRO A 24 -10.72 2.49 -1.60
C PRO A 24 -10.05 3.64 -0.82
N ALA A 25 -10.69 4.80 -0.74
CA ALA A 25 -10.08 6.03 -0.26
C ALA A 25 -9.94 6.08 1.27
N LEU A 26 -11.01 5.76 2.01
CA LEU A 26 -11.14 6.08 3.45
C LEU A 26 -10.42 5.09 4.39
N GLN A 27 -10.07 3.89 3.93
CA GLN A 27 -9.39 2.88 4.77
C GLN A 27 -7.96 2.53 4.31
N LEU A 28 -7.51 3.06 3.18
CA LEU A 28 -6.10 2.95 2.80
C LEU A 28 -5.21 3.93 3.59
N GLY A 29 -5.75 5.11 3.89
CA GLY A 29 -5.00 6.21 4.49
C GLY A 29 -4.34 5.90 5.82
N SER A 30 -5.11 5.31 6.74
CA SER A 30 -4.59 4.79 8.01
C SER A 30 -5.59 3.89 8.72
N PHE A 31 -5.09 2.95 9.51
CA PHE A 31 -5.85 2.19 10.50
C PHE A 31 -4.96 1.79 11.68
N SER A 32 -5.56 1.62 12.85
CA SER A 32 -4.85 1.20 14.06
C SER A 32 -5.77 0.42 14.99
N GLY A 33 -5.19 -0.41 15.84
CA GLY A 33 -5.94 -1.18 16.82
C GLY A 33 -5.03 -2.03 17.69
N ASN A 34 -5.62 -3.05 18.31
CA ASN A 34 -4.92 -3.96 19.19
C ASN A 34 -5.48 -5.37 19.08
N CYS A 35 -4.59 -6.36 18.95
CA CYS A 35 -4.93 -7.77 18.79
C CYS A 35 -4.65 -8.50 20.09
N PRO A 36 -5.63 -8.58 21.03
CA PRO A 36 -5.39 -9.13 22.35
C PRO A 36 -5.15 -10.65 22.32
N SER A 37 -5.59 -11.36 21.27
CA SER A 37 -5.34 -12.79 21.10
C SER A 37 -5.31 -13.21 19.63
N TYR A 38 -4.78 -14.40 19.34
CA TYR A 38 -4.74 -14.98 17.98
C TYR A 38 -6.13 -15.24 17.37
N THR A 39 -7.18 -15.31 18.19
CA THR A 39 -8.56 -15.53 17.74
C THR A 39 -9.36 -14.24 17.58
N SER A 40 -8.76 -13.10 17.93
CA SER A 40 -9.40 -11.81 17.78
C SER A 40 -9.53 -11.45 16.30
N THR A 41 -10.67 -10.89 15.93
CA THR A 41 -10.93 -10.39 14.59
C THR A 41 -11.06 -8.88 14.62
N TYR A 42 -10.86 -8.26 13.47
CA TYR A 42 -11.18 -6.87 13.25
C TYR A 42 -11.77 -6.68 11.85
N ASN A 43 -12.65 -5.69 11.71
CA ASN A 43 -13.27 -5.39 10.43
C ASN A 43 -12.31 -4.56 9.57
N GLN A 44 -11.86 -5.13 8.46
CA GLN A 44 -11.05 -4.46 7.45
C GLN A 44 -11.79 -4.50 6.11
N LEU A 45 -12.06 -3.35 5.51
CA LEU A 45 -12.77 -3.21 4.23
C LEU A 45 -14.14 -3.92 4.20
N GLY A 46 -14.85 -3.93 5.33
CA GLY A 46 -16.15 -4.57 5.47
C GLY A 46 -16.10 -6.08 5.69
N THR A 47 -14.90 -6.66 5.88
CA THR A 47 -14.71 -8.08 6.17
C THR A 47 -14.00 -8.27 7.50
N ASP A 48 -14.52 -9.16 8.34
CA ASP A 48 -13.84 -9.54 9.57
C ASP A 48 -12.68 -10.50 9.24
N ILE A 49 -11.47 -10.08 9.58
CA ILE A 49 -10.26 -10.89 9.43
C ILE A 49 -9.61 -11.08 10.79
N TYR A 50 -8.91 -12.21 10.98
CA TYR A 50 -8.08 -12.38 12.18
C TYR A 50 -7.04 -11.26 12.23
N CYS A 51 -6.98 -10.54 13.34
CA CYS A 51 -6.04 -9.43 13.50
C CYS A 51 -4.61 -9.90 13.79
N SER A 52 -4.40 -11.21 13.88
CA SER A 52 -3.08 -11.81 14.09
C SER A 52 -2.58 -12.45 12.79
N LEU A 53 -1.29 -12.27 12.50
CA LEU A 53 -0.59 -12.95 11.41
C LEU A 53 -1.28 -12.79 10.04
N TYR A 54 -1.43 -11.55 9.58
CA TYR A 54 -1.98 -11.26 8.27
C TYR A 54 -1.07 -10.33 7.47
N MET A 55 -1.25 -10.34 6.15
CA MET A 55 -0.69 -9.36 5.24
C MET A 55 -1.79 -8.69 4.45
N LEU A 56 -1.67 -7.37 4.26
CA LEU A 56 -2.51 -6.58 3.38
C LEU A 56 -1.70 -6.07 2.22
N GLN A 57 -2.34 -5.99 1.05
CA GLN A 57 -1.76 -5.35 -0.12
C GLN A 57 -2.74 -4.38 -0.77
N PHE A 58 -2.17 -3.27 -1.19
CA PHE A 58 -2.84 -2.25 -1.97
C PHE A 58 -1.98 -1.94 -3.19
N ARG A 59 -2.60 -1.83 -4.35
CA ARG A 59 -1.90 -1.49 -5.60
C ARG A 59 -2.82 -0.68 -6.48
N GLY A 60 -2.22 0.21 -7.25
CA GLY A 60 -2.94 1.07 -8.17
C GLY A 60 -2.01 2.09 -8.79
N TYR A 61 -2.58 3.24 -9.10
CA TYR A 61 -1.90 4.37 -9.66
C TYR A 61 -2.28 5.63 -8.88
N PHE A 62 -1.36 6.58 -8.81
CA PHE A 62 -1.76 7.97 -8.63
C PHE A 62 -1.54 8.75 -9.93
N TYR A 63 -2.49 9.57 -10.32
CA TYR A 63 -2.38 10.45 -11.47
C TYR A 63 -1.56 11.69 -11.09
N ALA A 64 -0.48 11.94 -11.82
CA ALA A 64 0.36 13.10 -11.61
C ALA A 64 -0.26 14.33 -12.31
N GLY A 65 -1.06 15.12 -11.59
CA GLY A 65 -1.63 16.36 -12.13
C GLY A 65 -0.61 17.44 -12.46
N GLN A 66 0.62 17.33 -11.95
CA GLN A 66 1.70 18.29 -12.15
C GLN A 66 3.06 17.59 -12.12
N SER A 67 4.06 18.17 -12.79
CA SER A 67 5.43 17.64 -12.73
C SER A 67 6.10 18.05 -11.42
N GLY A 68 6.89 17.16 -10.83
CA GLY A 68 7.69 17.46 -9.65
C GLY A 68 7.91 16.27 -8.73
N LEU A 69 8.34 16.56 -7.50
CA LEU A 69 8.58 15.54 -6.47
C LEU A 69 7.32 15.29 -5.65
N TYR A 70 6.77 14.10 -5.79
CA TYR A 70 5.69 13.59 -4.95
C TYR A 70 6.29 12.98 -3.69
N THR A 71 5.80 13.36 -2.52
CA THR A 71 6.24 12.80 -1.24
C THR A 71 5.40 11.58 -0.91
N ILE A 72 6.05 10.45 -0.63
CA ILE A 72 5.40 9.18 -0.31
C ILE A 72 5.96 8.69 1.01
N SER A 73 5.11 8.38 1.97
CA SER A 73 5.57 8.04 3.31
C SER A 73 4.60 7.16 4.07
N PHE A 74 5.15 6.47 5.07
CA PHE A 74 4.38 6.01 6.20
C PHE A 74 4.26 7.16 7.21
N ASN A 75 3.04 7.67 7.37
CA ASN A 75 2.74 8.89 8.14
C ASN A 75 2.38 8.63 9.61
N GLN A 76 2.30 7.37 10.00
CA GLN A 76 2.11 6.92 11.36
C GLN A 76 3.17 5.89 11.71
N GLN A 77 3.26 5.54 12.99
CA GLN A 77 4.16 4.48 13.43
C GLN A 77 3.67 3.16 12.86
N ILE A 78 4.32 2.68 11.81
CA ILE A 78 4.08 1.32 11.33
C ILE A 78 4.36 0.36 12.48
N ASP A 79 3.43 -0.56 12.69
CA ASP A 79 3.56 -1.69 13.59
C ASP A 79 2.73 -2.82 12.97
N ASP A 80 3.31 -3.88 12.41
CA ASP A 80 4.73 -4.26 12.52
C ASP A 80 5.61 -3.82 11.33
N VAL A 81 5.28 -4.19 10.09
CA VAL A 81 6.15 -3.99 8.92
C VAL A 81 5.37 -3.54 7.70
N ALA A 82 5.93 -2.61 6.92
CA ALA A 82 5.36 -2.21 5.65
C ALA A 82 6.40 -1.88 4.58
N PHE A 83 6.00 -2.04 3.32
CA PHE A 83 6.81 -1.82 2.12
C PHE A 83 6.04 -0.95 1.12
N ILE A 84 6.75 -0.08 0.42
CA ILE A 84 6.23 0.69 -0.72
C ILE A 84 7.13 0.47 -1.93
N TRP A 85 6.50 0.27 -3.08
CA TRP A 85 7.13 0.34 -4.40
C TRP A 85 6.40 1.39 -5.24
N VAL A 86 7.15 2.23 -5.97
CA VAL A 86 6.61 3.33 -6.81
C VAL A 86 7.34 3.48 -8.15
N GLY A 87 6.60 3.84 -9.19
CA GLY A 87 7.13 4.26 -10.51
C GLY A 87 7.32 3.14 -11.52
N ASN A 88 8.28 2.23 -11.32
CA ASN A 88 8.60 1.22 -12.34
C ASN A 88 7.46 0.19 -12.46
N ALA A 89 6.66 0.30 -13.52
CA ALA A 89 5.47 -0.52 -13.72
C ALA A 89 5.79 -2.03 -13.76
N THR A 90 6.81 -2.45 -14.49
CA THR A 90 7.20 -3.87 -14.59
C THR A 90 7.56 -4.43 -13.21
N ARG A 91 8.44 -3.73 -12.47
CA ARG A 91 8.82 -4.12 -11.11
C ARG A 91 7.60 -4.23 -10.20
N ILE A 92 6.74 -3.23 -10.20
CA ILE A 92 5.61 -3.15 -9.27
C ILE A 92 4.52 -4.19 -9.59
N ARG A 93 4.41 -4.62 -10.85
CA ARG A 93 3.36 -5.52 -11.31
C ARG A 93 3.72 -7.00 -11.24
N SER A 94 4.99 -7.39 -11.36
CA SER A 94 5.39 -8.80 -11.39
C SER A 94 6.68 -9.14 -10.63
N ASP A 95 7.54 -8.17 -10.34
CA ASP A 95 8.86 -8.42 -9.72
C ASP A 95 9.07 -7.70 -8.39
N TYR A 96 7.99 -7.37 -7.66
CA TYR A 96 8.13 -6.72 -6.37
C TYR A 96 8.69 -7.69 -5.33
N SER A 97 9.66 -7.22 -4.56
CA SER A 97 10.29 -7.96 -3.45
C SER A 97 10.69 -7.04 -2.31
N ALA A 98 10.87 -7.61 -1.11
CA ALA A 98 11.41 -6.88 0.03
C ALA A 98 12.77 -6.25 -0.29
N ALA A 99 13.59 -6.91 -1.12
CA ALA A 99 14.91 -6.42 -1.51
C ALA A 99 14.88 -5.21 -2.46
N ASN A 100 13.78 -4.97 -3.16
CA ASN A 100 13.65 -3.89 -4.15
C ASN A 100 12.55 -2.86 -3.82
N ALA A 101 12.03 -2.90 -2.59
CA ALA A 101 11.13 -1.88 -2.07
C ALA A 101 11.85 -0.52 -1.98
N ASP A 102 11.16 0.55 -2.35
CA ASP A 102 11.71 1.90 -2.31
C ASP A 102 11.66 2.47 -0.88
N ILE A 103 10.67 2.06 -0.09
CA ILE A 103 10.50 2.45 1.31
C ILE A 103 10.15 1.21 2.13
N ILE A 104 10.87 0.99 3.23
CA ILE A 104 10.62 -0.11 4.16
C ILE A 104 10.55 0.45 5.57
N SER A 105 9.48 0.14 6.31
CA SER A 105 9.39 0.40 7.74
C SER A 105 9.27 -0.91 8.50
N TYR A 106 10.13 -1.10 9.50
CA TYR A 106 10.06 -2.21 10.46
C TYR A 106 9.48 -1.80 11.81
N LYS A 107 9.32 -0.48 12.01
CA LYS A 107 8.56 0.20 13.06
C LYS A 107 8.71 1.71 12.81
N GLY A 108 7.65 2.50 12.94
CA GLY A 108 7.76 3.97 12.80
C GLY A 108 7.42 4.52 11.42
N GLY A 109 7.58 5.85 11.28
CA GLY A 109 7.35 6.57 10.03
C GLY A 109 8.64 6.74 9.23
N VAL A 110 8.55 6.54 7.92
CA VAL A 110 9.65 6.73 6.96
C VAL A 110 9.06 7.07 5.60
N GLY A 111 9.79 7.82 4.78
CA GLY A 111 9.32 8.21 3.47
C GLY A 111 10.43 8.53 2.51
N GLY A 112 10.03 8.85 1.29
CA GLY A 112 10.89 9.27 0.21
C GLY A 112 10.12 10.12 -0.80
N THR A 113 10.77 10.44 -1.90
CA THR A 113 10.17 11.18 -3.00
C THR A 113 10.20 10.38 -4.29
N HIS A 114 9.23 10.64 -5.15
CA HIS A 114 9.18 10.13 -6.51
C HIS A 114 9.02 11.30 -7.47
N ALA A 115 9.91 11.40 -8.45
CA ALA A 115 9.78 12.37 -9.52
C ALA A 115 8.73 11.89 -10.52
N ALA A 116 7.77 12.74 -10.84
CA ALA A 116 6.75 12.46 -11.83
C ALA A 116 6.56 13.62 -12.81
N ILE A 117 6.05 13.32 -13.99
CA ILE A 117 5.69 14.25 -15.06
C ILE A 117 4.17 14.38 -15.12
N ALA A 118 3.69 15.61 -15.28
CA ALA A 118 2.27 15.89 -15.43
C ALA A 118 1.63 15.01 -16.53
N GLY A 119 0.49 14.41 -16.21
CA GLY A 119 -0.29 13.55 -17.11
C GLY A 119 -0.01 12.06 -16.97
N GLU A 120 1.01 11.64 -16.21
CA GLU A 120 1.30 10.21 -16.07
C GLU A 120 0.51 9.56 -14.93
N TYR A 121 0.22 8.26 -15.09
CA TYR A 121 -0.28 7.41 -14.01
C TYR A 121 0.91 6.69 -13.39
N VAL A 122 1.33 7.13 -12.21
CA VAL A 122 2.46 6.53 -11.49
C VAL A 122 1.97 5.28 -10.77
N PRO A 123 2.46 4.07 -11.13
CA PRO A 123 2.10 2.86 -10.41
C PRO A 123 2.67 2.89 -9.00
N PHE A 124 1.91 2.39 -8.04
CA PHE A 124 2.37 2.19 -6.68
C PHE A 124 1.80 0.89 -6.10
N ARG A 125 2.54 0.32 -5.16
CA ARG A 125 2.12 -0.81 -4.33
C ARG A 125 2.52 -0.56 -2.89
N VAL A 126 1.66 -0.97 -1.98
CA VAL A 126 1.93 -1.02 -0.55
C VAL A 126 1.63 -2.42 -0.05
N ALA A 127 2.54 -2.98 0.73
CA ALA A 127 2.30 -4.20 1.50
C ALA A 127 2.50 -3.91 2.98
N TYR A 128 1.64 -4.45 3.82
CA TYR A 128 1.73 -4.34 5.27
C TYR A 128 1.54 -5.71 5.90
N ALA A 129 2.28 -5.99 6.96
CA ALA A 129 2.21 -7.24 7.70
C ALA A 129 2.08 -6.97 9.19
N GLN A 130 1.23 -7.77 9.83
CA GLN A 130 0.94 -7.67 11.24
C GLN A 130 1.10 -9.01 11.95
N ALA A 131 1.71 -8.96 13.13
CA ALA A 131 1.76 -10.00 14.14
C ALA A 131 0.75 -9.75 15.27
N THR A 132 0.74 -10.54 16.34
CA THR A 132 -0.15 -10.25 17.49
C THR A 132 0.20 -8.94 18.19
N GLY A 133 -0.74 -8.38 18.96
CA GLY A 133 -0.54 -7.17 19.75
C GLY A 133 -1.03 -5.90 19.06
N PRO A 134 -0.56 -4.71 19.51
CA PRO A 134 -0.91 -3.43 18.90
C PRO A 134 -0.51 -3.37 17.43
N TRP A 135 -1.29 -2.64 16.64
CA TRP A 135 -1.01 -2.43 15.22
C TRP A 135 -1.32 -1.01 14.79
N SER A 136 -0.54 -0.50 13.85
CA SER A 136 -0.81 0.76 13.21
C SER A 136 -0.21 0.76 11.80
N PHE A 137 -0.98 1.33 10.89
CA PHE A 137 -0.61 1.51 9.51
C PHE A 137 -1.11 2.87 9.06
N GLY A 138 -0.29 3.59 8.32
CA GLY A 138 -0.72 4.80 7.66
C GLY A 138 0.21 5.13 6.51
N VAL A 139 -0.36 5.41 5.35
CA VAL A 139 0.38 5.78 4.14
C VAL A 139 -0.14 7.12 3.62
N SER A 140 0.75 7.94 3.11
CA SER A 140 0.39 9.17 2.42
C SER A 140 1.15 9.35 1.12
N ILE A 141 0.48 10.04 0.21
CA ILE A 141 1.03 10.56 -1.05
C ILE A 141 0.65 12.03 -1.11
N THR A 142 1.63 12.90 -1.25
CA THR A 142 1.44 14.36 -1.34
C THR A 142 2.08 14.88 -2.62
N ALA A 143 1.31 15.66 -3.39
CA ALA A 143 1.76 16.29 -4.62
C ALA A 143 2.81 17.39 -4.35
N PRO A 144 3.57 17.83 -5.38
CA PRO A 144 4.64 18.81 -5.20
C PRO A 144 4.19 20.18 -4.67
N ASP A 145 2.92 20.53 -4.83
CA ASP A 145 2.30 21.76 -4.31
C ASP A 145 1.80 21.62 -2.85
N GLY A 146 1.94 20.43 -2.24
CA GLY A 146 1.44 20.11 -0.91
C GLY A 146 0.03 19.51 -0.89
N THR A 147 -0.63 19.35 -2.04
CA THR A 147 -1.97 18.75 -2.10
C THR A 147 -1.92 17.27 -1.72
N PRO A 148 -2.68 16.80 -0.71
CA PRO A 148 -2.71 15.39 -0.35
C PRO A 148 -3.50 14.61 -1.40
N ILE A 149 -2.90 13.56 -1.96
CA ILE A 149 -3.56 12.58 -2.85
C ILE A 149 -4.09 11.40 -2.03
N LEU A 150 -3.31 10.97 -1.04
CA LEU A 150 -3.66 9.91 -0.10
C LEU A 150 -3.16 10.33 1.28
N GLY A 151 -3.98 10.11 2.30
CA GLY A 151 -3.61 10.35 3.69
C GLY A 151 -4.67 9.82 4.65
N PRO A 152 -4.53 10.05 5.96
CA PRO A 152 -5.38 9.44 6.99
C PRO A 152 -6.87 9.79 6.84
N SER A 153 -7.18 10.95 6.25
CA SER A 153 -8.54 11.44 6.01
C SER A 153 -9.18 10.88 4.73
N GLY A 154 -8.43 10.13 3.92
CA GLY A 154 -8.92 9.52 2.69
C GLY A 154 -7.98 9.72 1.50
N SER A 155 -8.52 9.53 0.31
CA SER A 155 -7.82 9.79 -0.95
C SER A 155 -8.62 10.75 -1.83
N THR A 156 -7.93 11.37 -2.78
CA THR A 156 -8.55 12.16 -3.84
C THR A 156 -8.92 11.27 -5.03
N ARG A 157 -9.44 11.92 -6.08
CA ARG A 157 -9.79 11.30 -7.38
C ARG A 157 -8.56 10.88 -8.17
N ASP A 158 -7.37 11.34 -7.76
CA ASP A 158 -6.12 11.04 -8.44
C ASP A 158 -5.60 9.65 -8.06
N LEU A 159 -6.09 9.06 -6.98
CA LEU A 159 -5.80 7.67 -6.63
C LEU A 159 -6.77 6.73 -7.35
N VAL A 160 -6.26 5.93 -8.29
CA VAL A 160 -7.08 5.10 -9.18
C VAL A 160 -6.59 3.66 -9.26
N ARG A 161 -7.52 2.73 -9.52
CA ARG A 161 -7.22 1.32 -9.79
C ARG A 161 -6.81 1.08 -11.24
N TYR A 162 -7.41 1.84 -12.15
CA TYR A 162 -7.21 1.79 -13.59
C TYR A 162 -7.04 3.22 -14.10
N SER A 163 -6.23 3.43 -15.14
CA SER A 163 -6.19 4.74 -15.81
C SER A 163 -7.55 5.06 -16.41
N CYS A 164 -8.02 6.28 -16.19
CA CYS A 164 -9.32 6.74 -16.71
C CYS A 164 -9.37 6.81 -18.24
N ASP A 165 -8.21 6.93 -18.90
CA ASP A 165 -8.03 7.06 -20.35
C ASP A 165 -7.44 5.81 -21.03
N GLY A 166 -7.21 4.73 -20.26
CA GLY A 166 -6.63 3.48 -20.76
C GLY A 166 -5.13 3.52 -21.07
N THR A 167 -4.41 4.59 -20.71
CA THR A 167 -2.96 4.72 -20.99
C THR A 167 -2.08 3.88 -20.07
N ALA A 168 -2.54 3.57 -18.86
CA ALA A 168 -1.82 2.74 -17.90
C ALA A 168 -2.33 1.29 -17.92
N PRO A 169 -1.45 0.30 -18.05
CA PRO A 169 -1.88 -1.10 -18.17
C PRO A 169 -2.54 -1.58 -16.86
N PRO A 170 -3.59 -2.42 -16.90
CA PRO A 170 -4.23 -2.93 -15.69
C PRO A 170 -3.33 -3.93 -14.95
N TYR A 171 -3.30 -3.88 -13.62
CA TYR A 171 -2.61 -4.90 -12.82
C TYR A 171 -3.17 -6.30 -13.12
N LEU A 172 -2.30 -7.32 -13.14
CA LEU A 172 -2.74 -8.71 -13.28
C LEU A 172 -3.67 -9.10 -12.13
N PRO A 173 -4.57 -10.08 -12.29
CA PRO A 173 -5.34 -10.61 -11.17
C PRO A 173 -4.42 -10.98 -10.00
N TRP A 174 -4.88 -10.79 -8.77
CA TRP A 174 -4.08 -11.17 -7.60
C TRP A 174 -3.71 -12.66 -7.66
N GLY A 175 -2.51 -13.01 -7.21
CA GLY A 175 -1.99 -14.39 -7.29
C GLY A 175 -1.48 -14.82 -8.67
N ASN A 176 -1.40 -13.91 -9.65
CA ASN A 176 -0.93 -14.18 -11.01
C ASN A 176 0.22 -13.25 -11.42
N GLU A 177 0.99 -12.73 -10.46
CA GLU A 177 2.01 -11.70 -10.67
C GLU A 177 3.40 -12.33 -10.81
N VAL A 178 3.66 -13.03 -11.92
CA VAL A 178 4.94 -13.73 -12.19
C VAL A 178 5.76 -13.07 -13.29
#